data_AF-A0A8B9XYI7-F1
#
_entry.id   AF-A0A8B9XYI7-F1
#
_cell.length_a   1.000
_cell.length_b   1.000
_cell.length_c   1.000
_cell.angle_alpha   90.00
_cell.angle_beta   90.00
_cell.angle_gamma   90.00
#
_symmetry.space_group_name_H-M   'P 1'
#
loop_
_entity.id
_entity.type
_entity.pdbx_description
1 polymer ?
#
loop_
_entity_poly.entity_id
_entity_poly.type
_entity_poly.pdbx_seq_one_letter_code
_entity_poly.pdbx_strand_id
1 'polypeptide(L)'
;MTVPSLLLAGGRWRCFPLPLASSLFRALHNSCCRKESTAPKKIIPHIDFSDETAKESGKTLDKLFSSEQQASILHVLNTASNKELEAFKLLRGKKSFNIVEHRKKFGPFQNLESLMNVPLFQYKITIQVCNSILNPETGGKKKKLQESRLLRKLIKPEIGRERVKAVNSIVSIVSGTRRIAWAHLDRKLAVLDWQQTEYCQLMKGSYLSSVYLEEVRQLHLQILTCW
;
A
#
# COMPACT_ATOMS: atom_id res chain seq x y z
N MET A 1 -40.37 25.31 -9.70
CA MET A 1 -40.36 25.14 -11.16
C MET A 1 -39.46 26.20 -11.76
N THR A 2 -38.17 25.86 -11.94
CA THR A 2 -37.22 26.51 -12.85
C THR A 2 -35.93 25.69 -12.81
N VAL A 3 -35.62 25.05 -13.94
CA VAL A 3 -34.38 24.31 -14.18
C VAL A 3 -33.35 25.30 -14.73
N PRO A 4 -32.07 25.21 -14.33
CA PRO A 4 -31.01 25.72 -15.17
C PRO A 4 -30.12 24.60 -15.68
N SER A 5 -29.99 24.60 -17.00
CA SER A 5 -29.30 23.66 -17.86
C SER A 5 -27.78 23.68 -17.66
N LEU A 6 -27.17 22.51 -17.85
CA LEU A 6 -25.73 22.31 -17.91
C LEU A 6 -25.19 22.81 -19.26
N LEU A 7 -24.21 23.71 -19.24
CA LEU A 7 -23.29 23.90 -20.36
C LEU A 7 -21.87 23.53 -19.92
N LEU A 8 -21.27 22.66 -20.71
CA LEU A 8 -19.96 22.05 -20.53
C LEU A 8 -18.94 22.89 -21.28
N ALA A 9 -17.97 23.50 -20.59
CA ALA A 9 -16.79 24.05 -21.24
C ALA A 9 -15.59 24.13 -20.27
N GLY A 10 -14.49 23.47 -20.64
CA GLY A 10 -13.13 23.89 -20.31
C GLY A 10 -12.67 23.65 -18.87
N GLY A 11 -11.95 22.54 -18.65
CA GLY A 11 -11.32 22.22 -17.37
C GLY A 11 -10.29 23.24 -16.90
N ARG A 12 -10.62 23.98 -15.84
CA ARG A 12 -9.70 24.40 -14.76
C ARG A 12 -10.49 25.09 -13.65
N TRP A 13 -10.55 24.49 -12.47
CA TRP A 13 -11.13 25.12 -11.29
C TRP A 13 -10.17 26.21 -10.77
N ARG A 14 -10.60 27.48 -10.81
CA ARG A 14 -10.00 28.56 -10.01
C ARG A 14 -11.11 29.26 -9.24
N CYS A 15 -11.04 29.25 -7.92
CA CYS A 15 -11.94 29.99 -7.06
C CYS A 15 -11.41 31.42 -6.89
N PHE A 16 -12.20 32.41 -7.30
CA PHE A 16 -12.05 33.80 -6.86
C PHE A 16 -13.18 34.10 -5.86
N PRO A 17 -12.91 34.65 -4.67
CA PRO A 17 -13.96 35.17 -3.82
C PRO A 17 -14.20 36.65 -4.16
N LEU A 18 -15.45 37.01 -4.46
CA LEU A 18 -15.95 38.39 -4.35
C LEU A 18 -16.99 38.44 -3.21
N PRO A 19 -17.05 39.52 -2.42
CA PRO A 19 -17.59 39.52 -1.07
C PRO A 19 -19.07 39.92 -1.04
N LEU A 20 -19.87 39.31 -0.15
CA LEU A 20 -21.08 39.94 0.35
C LEU A 20 -21.36 39.55 1.81
N ALA A 21 -21.30 40.59 2.64
CA ALA A 21 -22.01 40.88 3.89
C ALA A 21 -22.19 39.82 4.99
N SER A 22 -21.52 40.15 6.10
CA SER A 22 -21.68 39.80 7.52
C SER A 22 -22.98 39.16 8.04
N SER A 23 -22.80 38.16 8.93
CA SER A 23 -23.26 38.25 10.33
C SER A 23 -22.54 37.26 11.25
N LEU A 24 -21.74 37.81 12.16
CA LEU A 24 -21.46 37.40 13.55
C LEU A 24 -21.31 35.91 13.89
N PHE A 25 -20.06 35.41 13.93
CA PHE A 25 -19.66 34.41 14.92
C PHE A 25 -18.32 34.78 15.56
N ARG A 26 -18.34 34.80 16.89
CA ARG A 26 -17.26 35.14 17.83
C ARG A 26 -16.16 34.08 17.75
N ALA A 27 -15.02 34.41 17.15
CA ALA A 27 -13.85 33.54 17.08
C ALA A 27 -13.08 33.58 18.41
N LEU A 28 -12.92 32.43 19.06
CA LEU A 28 -11.96 32.24 20.15
C LEU A 28 -10.55 32.23 19.57
N HIS A 29 -9.80 33.29 19.84
CA HIS A 29 -8.43 33.48 19.39
C HIS A 29 -7.46 32.76 20.36
N ASN A 30 -7.07 31.54 20.02
CA ASN A 30 -5.94 30.87 20.70
C ASN A 30 -4.64 31.26 20.01
N SER A 31 -3.97 32.28 20.55
CA SER A 31 -2.61 32.66 20.15
C SER A 31 -1.61 31.63 20.69
N CYS A 32 -0.99 30.83 19.83
CA CYS A 32 0.15 30.01 20.20
C CYS A 32 1.42 30.60 19.56
N CYS A 33 2.16 31.38 20.34
CA CYS A 33 3.46 31.94 19.97
C CYS A 33 4.50 30.80 19.91
N ARG A 34 5.00 30.47 18.71
CA ARG A 34 6.24 29.68 18.57
C ARG A 34 7.43 30.63 18.54
N LYS A 35 8.23 30.63 19.62
CA LYS A 35 9.57 31.20 19.63
C LYS A 35 10.52 30.22 18.95
N GLU A 36 11.35 30.72 18.04
CA GLU A 36 12.50 29.99 17.49
C GLU A 36 13.53 29.75 18.60
N SER A 37 14.11 28.54 18.65
CA SER A 37 15.28 28.27 19.47
C SER A 37 16.41 27.66 18.64
N THR A 38 17.51 28.38 18.67
CA THR A 38 18.86 28.15 18.14
C THR A 38 19.43 26.75 18.42
N ALA A 39 20.15 26.21 17.42
CA ALA A 39 20.84 24.92 17.45
C ALA A 39 22.03 24.84 18.43
N PRO A 40 22.43 23.62 18.86
CA PRO A 40 23.79 23.36 19.29
C PRO A 40 24.53 22.36 18.38
N LYS A 41 25.77 22.70 18.04
CA LYS A 41 26.79 21.85 17.39
C LYS A 41 27.31 20.79 18.37
N LYS A 42 27.52 19.56 17.91
CA LYS A 42 28.38 18.54 18.57
C LYS A 42 28.97 17.62 17.50
N ILE A 43 30.19 17.92 17.05
CA ILE A 43 31.47 17.25 17.34
C ILE A 43 31.51 15.79 16.85
N ILE A 44 32.27 15.59 15.78
CA ILE A 44 32.70 14.34 15.17
C ILE A 44 33.86 13.77 16.00
N PRO A 45 33.89 12.47 16.33
CA PRO A 45 35.14 11.76 16.55
C PRO A 45 35.48 10.98 15.28
N HIS A 46 36.57 11.40 14.64
CA HIS A 46 37.37 10.56 13.76
C HIS A 46 38.00 9.47 14.65
N ILE A 47 37.74 8.20 14.36
CA ILE A 47 38.55 7.08 14.85
C ILE A 47 38.92 6.28 13.61
N ASP A 48 40.10 6.57 13.09
CA ASP A 48 40.93 5.58 12.42
C ASP A 48 41.77 4.93 13.52
N PHE A 49 41.79 3.60 13.57
CA PHE A 49 43.01 2.81 13.36
C PHE A 49 42.65 1.32 13.43
N SER A 50 43.07 0.65 12.38
CA SER A 50 43.14 -0.79 12.16
C SER A 50 43.84 -1.55 13.29
N ASP A 51 43.36 -2.76 13.57
CA ASP A 51 44.27 -3.89 13.75
C ASP A 51 43.61 -5.20 13.29
N GLU A 52 44.43 -6.03 12.65
CA GLU A 52 44.10 -7.38 12.20
C GLU A 52 43.79 -8.28 13.40
N THR A 53 42.83 -9.20 13.26
CA THR A 53 43.11 -10.64 13.23
C THR A 53 41.82 -11.47 13.32
N ALA A 54 41.87 -12.60 12.60
CA ALA A 54 41.16 -13.85 12.89
C ALA A 54 39.65 -13.94 12.53
N LYS A 55 39.42 -14.37 11.28
CA LYS A 55 38.61 -15.56 10.92
C LYS A 55 37.32 -15.78 11.74
N GLU A 56 36.21 -15.16 11.34
CA GLU A 56 34.88 -15.70 11.68
C GLU A 56 33.72 -15.28 10.76
N SER A 57 33.98 -14.94 9.48
CA SER A 57 32.91 -14.57 8.53
C SER A 57 32.24 -15.75 7.82
N GLY A 58 32.66 -16.99 8.07
CA GLY A 58 32.27 -18.18 7.30
C GLY A 58 31.03 -18.94 7.79
N LYS A 59 29.91 -18.27 8.09
CA LYS A 59 28.64 -18.96 8.40
C LYS A 59 27.41 -18.18 7.94
N THR A 60 26.63 -18.57 6.93
CA THR A 60 26.87 -19.26 5.66
C THR A 60 25.64 -18.84 4.87
N LEU A 61 25.75 -17.95 3.87
CA LEU A 61 24.57 -17.51 3.09
C LEU A 61 23.85 -18.72 2.45
N ASP A 62 24.60 -19.80 2.24
CA ASP A 62 24.14 -21.11 1.81
C ASP A 62 23.19 -21.81 2.80
N LYS A 63 23.23 -21.53 4.12
CA LYS A 63 22.28 -22.09 5.11
C LYS A 63 20.86 -21.54 4.98
N LEU A 64 20.69 -20.42 4.28
CA LEU A 64 19.37 -19.82 4.06
C LEU A 64 18.57 -20.55 2.99
N PHE A 65 19.22 -21.41 2.21
CA PHE A 65 18.63 -22.14 1.10
C PHE A 65 18.87 -23.63 1.28
N SER A 66 17.91 -24.47 0.86
CA SER A 66 18.15 -25.91 0.78
C SER A 66 19.19 -26.23 -0.30
N SER A 67 19.86 -27.38 -0.20
CA SER A 67 20.88 -27.79 -1.18
C SER A 67 20.34 -27.83 -2.62
N GLU A 68 19.09 -28.25 -2.81
CA GLU A 68 18.41 -28.26 -4.11
C GLU A 68 18.20 -26.83 -4.66
N GLN A 69 17.76 -25.92 -3.80
CA GLN A 69 17.60 -24.50 -4.16
C GLN A 69 18.94 -23.86 -4.50
N GLN A 70 19.97 -24.15 -3.72
CA GLN A 70 21.31 -23.63 -3.93
C GLN A 70 21.86 -24.10 -5.29
N ALA A 71 21.76 -25.39 -5.60
CA ALA A 71 22.16 -25.95 -6.88
C ALA A 71 21.41 -25.30 -8.05
N SER A 72 20.10 -25.09 -7.91
CA SER A 72 19.26 -24.42 -8.91
C SER A 72 19.70 -22.97 -9.16
N ILE A 73 19.99 -22.21 -8.09
CA ILE A 73 20.48 -20.83 -8.21
C ILE A 73 21.85 -20.79 -8.88
N LEU A 74 22.80 -21.63 -8.43
CA LEU A 74 24.15 -21.69 -8.98
C LEU A 74 24.14 -22.10 -10.46
N HIS A 75 23.27 -23.04 -10.83
CA HIS A 75 23.07 -23.44 -12.22
C HIS A 75 22.70 -22.23 -13.08
N VAL A 76 21.70 -21.44 -12.67
CA VAL A 76 21.29 -20.23 -13.40
C VAL A 76 22.42 -19.21 -13.47
N LEU A 77 23.13 -18.94 -12.37
CA LEU A 77 24.21 -17.96 -12.34
C LEU A 77 25.41 -18.34 -13.22
N ASN A 78 25.69 -19.63 -13.36
CA ASN A 78 26.81 -20.15 -14.14
C ASN A 78 26.47 -20.33 -15.63
N THR A 79 25.21 -20.65 -15.96
CA THR A 79 24.82 -20.96 -17.34
C THR A 79 24.13 -19.81 -18.06
N ALA A 80 23.31 -19.00 -17.37
CA ALA A 80 22.48 -17.99 -18.01
C ALA A 80 23.30 -16.92 -18.74
N SER A 81 22.83 -16.50 -19.90
CA SER A 81 23.34 -15.36 -20.66
C SER A 81 22.99 -14.03 -20.00
N ASN A 82 23.63 -12.94 -20.45
CA ASN A 82 23.33 -11.60 -19.93
C ASN A 82 21.82 -11.26 -20.10
N LYS A 83 21.25 -11.54 -21.28
CA LYS A 83 19.82 -11.28 -21.57
C LYS A 83 18.89 -12.07 -20.66
N GLU A 84 19.22 -13.33 -20.35
CA GLU A 84 18.42 -14.16 -19.44
C GLU A 84 18.51 -13.67 -18.00
N LEU A 85 19.69 -13.20 -17.56
CA LEU A 85 19.84 -12.58 -16.25
C LEU A 85 19.06 -11.25 -16.15
N GLU A 86 19.00 -10.46 -17.21
CA GLU A 86 18.20 -9.22 -17.26
C GLU A 86 16.68 -9.43 -17.18
N ALA A 87 16.20 -10.65 -17.43
CA ALA A 87 14.80 -11.01 -17.20
C ALA A 87 14.42 -10.81 -15.71
N PHE A 88 15.37 -11.03 -14.79
CA PHE A 88 15.18 -10.73 -13.39
C PHE A 88 15.36 -9.23 -13.12
N LYS A 89 14.30 -8.58 -12.61
CA LYS A 89 14.27 -7.14 -12.34
C LYS A 89 15.48 -6.64 -11.52
N LEU A 90 15.96 -7.44 -10.57
CA LEU A 90 17.07 -7.09 -9.69
C LEU A 90 18.47 -7.20 -10.33
N LEU A 91 18.56 -7.88 -11.47
CA LEU A 91 19.80 -8.14 -12.19
C LEU A 91 19.98 -7.32 -13.47
N ARG A 92 19.00 -6.47 -13.82
CA ARG A 92 19.07 -5.62 -15.03
C ARG A 92 20.30 -4.70 -15.07
N GLY A 93 20.85 -4.52 -16.27
CA GLY A 93 21.92 -3.55 -16.55
C GLY A 93 23.29 -4.03 -16.07
N LYS A 94 23.99 -3.21 -15.27
CA LYS A 94 25.38 -3.50 -14.88
C LYS A 94 25.54 -4.78 -14.06
N LYS A 95 24.49 -5.23 -13.35
CA LYS A 95 24.57 -6.40 -12.47
C LYS A 95 24.67 -7.72 -13.24
N SER A 96 23.84 -7.93 -14.26
CA SER A 96 23.92 -9.10 -15.14
C SER A 96 25.27 -9.16 -15.86
N PHE A 97 25.75 -8.02 -16.36
CA PHE A 97 27.08 -7.90 -16.97
C PHE A 97 28.20 -8.29 -15.98
N ASN A 98 28.16 -7.75 -14.76
CA ASN A 98 29.18 -8.03 -13.74
C ASN A 98 29.23 -9.52 -13.35
N ILE A 99 28.08 -10.22 -13.29
CA ILE A 99 28.04 -11.67 -13.03
C ILE A 99 28.76 -12.44 -14.14
N VAL A 100 28.41 -12.14 -15.40
CA VAL A 100 28.99 -12.82 -16.57
C VAL A 100 30.48 -12.55 -16.70
N GLU A 101 30.92 -11.30 -16.46
CA GLU A 101 32.34 -10.95 -16.48
C GLU A 101 33.12 -11.58 -15.32
N HIS A 102 32.53 -11.61 -14.12
CA HIS A 102 33.17 -12.23 -12.97
C HIS A 102 33.39 -13.73 -13.20
N ARG A 103 32.39 -14.46 -13.69
CA ARG A 103 32.55 -15.91 -13.92
C ARG A 103 33.51 -16.25 -15.07
N LYS A 104 33.69 -15.35 -16.04
CA LYS A 104 34.73 -15.48 -17.08
C LYS A 104 36.14 -15.29 -16.51
N LYS A 105 36.31 -14.36 -15.57
CA LYS A 105 37.63 -14.01 -14.99
C LYS A 105 38.06 -14.95 -13.87
N PHE A 106 37.13 -15.32 -12.98
CA PHE A 106 37.41 -16.07 -11.76
C PHE A 106 36.87 -17.50 -11.78
N GLY A 107 36.22 -17.90 -12.88
CA GLY A 107 35.59 -19.22 -13.02
C GLY A 107 34.15 -19.27 -12.48
N PRO A 108 33.48 -20.43 -12.61
CA PRO A 108 32.10 -20.61 -12.17
C PRO A 108 31.95 -20.44 -10.66
N PHE A 109 30.80 -19.91 -10.22
CA PHE A 109 30.45 -19.77 -8.81
C PHE A 109 30.23 -21.15 -8.17
N GLN A 110 30.94 -21.41 -7.07
CA GLN A 110 30.83 -22.66 -6.30
C GLN A 110 29.82 -22.57 -5.15
N ASN A 111 29.64 -21.37 -4.60
CA ASN A 111 28.73 -21.08 -3.50
C ASN A 111 28.06 -19.72 -3.71
N LEU A 112 26.98 -19.46 -2.97
CA LEU A 112 26.24 -18.20 -3.11
C LEU A 112 26.99 -17.03 -2.45
N GLU A 113 27.89 -17.31 -1.51
CA GLU A 113 28.76 -16.32 -0.87
C GLU A 113 29.70 -15.66 -1.88
N SER A 114 30.16 -16.39 -2.89
CA SER A 114 31.02 -15.87 -3.97
C SER A 114 30.38 -14.72 -4.76
N LEU A 115 29.04 -14.58 -4.74
CA LEU A 115 28.36 -13.42 -5.33
C LEU A 115 28.74 -12.10 -4.64
N MET A 116 29.09 -12.12 -3.35
CA MET A 116 29.49 -10.89 -2.64
C MET A 116 30.81 -10.32 -3.15
N ASN A 117 31.61 -11.12 -3.86
CA ASN A 117 32.83 -10.66 -4.53
C ASN A 117 32.53 -9.97 -5.87
N VAL A 118 31.29 -10.07 -6.38
CA VAL A 118 30.87 -9.41 -7.61
C VAL A 118 30.54 -7.93 -7.30
N PRO A 119 31.04 -6.97 -8.10
CA PRO A 119 30.72 -5.57 -7.87
C PRO A 119 29.21 -5.32 -7.92
N LEU A 120 28.72 -4.51 -6.97
CA LEU A 120 27.29 -4.17 -6.74
C LEU A 120 26.45 -5.25 -6.04
N PHE A 121 27.08 -6.32 -5.54
CA PHE A 121 26.43 -7.36 -4.76
C PHE A 121 26.87 -7.27 -3.30
N GLN A 122 25.95 -6.78 -2.47
CA GLN A 122 26.06 -6.81 -1.02
C GLN A 122 25.17 -7.93 -0.48
N TYR A 123 25.44 -8.40 0.75
CA TYR A 123 24.68 -9.46 1.41
C TYR A 123 23.15 -9.36 1.21
N LYS A 124 22.56 -8.21 1.50
CA LYS A 124 21.12 -7.95 1.33
C LYS A 124 20.64 -8.10 -0.11
N ILE A 125 21.44 -7.63 -1.07
CA ILE A 125 21.13 -7.69 -2.50
C ILE A 125 21.26 -9.14 -2.99
N THR A 126 22.30 -9.86 -2.58
CA THR A 126 22.53 -11.27 -2.91
C THR A 126 21.35 -12.13 -2.47
N ILE A 127 20.86 -11.97 -1.23
CA ILE A 127 19.68 -12.69 -0.75
C ILE A 127 18.45 -12.37 -1.61
N GLN A 128 18.22 -11.11 -1.97
CA GLN A 128 17.08 -10.74 -2.82
C GLN A 128 17.19 -11.31 -4.23
N VAL A 129 18.39 -11.36 -4.79
CA VAL A 129 18.67 -11.95 -6.11
C VAL A 129 18.43 -13.46 -6.08
N CYS A 130 18.99 -14.19 -5.11
CA CYS A 130 18.77 -15.62 -4.96
C CYS A 130 17.28 -15.95 -4.83
N ASN A 131 16.55 -15.20 -4.01
CA ASN A 131 15.09 -15.34 -3.88
C ASN A 131 14.36 -15.04 -5.20
N SER A 132 14.81 -14.04 -5.96
CA SER A 132 14.24 -13.70 -7.27
C SER A 132 14.55 -14.74 -8.35
N ILE A 133 15.64 -15.50 -8.22
CA ILE A 133 15.96 -16.60 -9.15
C ILE A 133 15.09 -17.82 -8.84
N LEU A 134 14.92 -18.17 -7.56
CA LEU A 134 14.04 -19.27 -7.14
C LEU A 134 12.57 -18.99 -7.41
N ASN A 135 12.16 -17.74 -7.19
CA ASN A 135 10.82 -17.26 -7.45
C ASN A 135 10.94 -16.11 -8.46
N PRO A 136 11.14 -16.40 -9.76
CA PRO A 136 11.04 -15.36 -10.78
C PRO A 136 9.71 -14.65 -10.52
N GLU A 137 9.74 -13.31 -10.37
CA GLU A 137 8.54 -12.54 -10.05
C GLU A 137 7.49 -12.76 -11.16
N THR A 138 6.71 -13.83 -11.06
CA THR A 138 5.37 -13.89 -11.58
C THR A 138 4.69 -12.75 -10.86
N GLY A 139 4.36 -11.68 -11.59
CA GLY A 139 3.96 -10.37 -11.05
C GLY A 139 2.78 -10.37 -10.06
N GLY A 140 2.27 -11.53 -9.62
CA GLY A 140 1.22 -11.70 -8.63
C GLY A 140 1.63 -11.47 -7.16
N LYS A 141 2.84 -11.84 -6.68
CA LYS A 141 3.11 -11.81 -5.21
C LYS A 141 3.22 -10.38 -4.64
N LYS A 142 3.92 -9.46 -5.31
CA LYS A 142 3.96 -8.03 -4.90
C LYS A 142 2.63 -7.31 -5.15
N LYS A 143 1.90 -7.63 -6.23
CA LYS A 143 0.54 -7.12 -6.47
C LYS A 143 -0.41 -7.51 -5.33
N LYS A 144 -0.40 -8.79 -4.91
CA LYS A 144 -1.19 -9.28 -3.77
C LYS A 144 -0.91 -8.52 -2.47
N LEU A 145 0.35 -8.17 -2.18
CA LEU A 145 0.72 -7.38 -1.00
C LEU A 145 0.33 -5.91 -1.13
N GLN A 146 0.48 -5.31 -2.31
CA GLN A 146 0.11 -3.92 -2.56
C GLN A 146 -1.41 -3.73 -2.48
N GLU A 147 -2.16 -4.62 -3.12
CA GLU A 147 -3.62 -4.62 -3.07
C GLU A 147 -4.15 -4.89 -1.64
N SER A 148 -3.48 -5.70 -0.82
CA SER A 148 -3.97 -5.98 0.55
C SER A 148 -3.76 -4.75 1.43
N ARG A 149 -2.65 -4.03 1.22
CA ARG A 149 -2.43 -2.72 1.83
C ARG A 149 -3.49 -1.69 1.41
N LEU A 150 -3.93 -1.70 0.15
CA LEU A 150 -5.00 -0.80 -0.32
C LEU A 150 -6.35 -1.15 0.31
N LEU A 151 -6.73 -2.43 0.33
CA LEU A 151 -7.97 -2.88 0.96
C LEU A 151 -8.01 -2.52 2.45
N ARG A 152 -6.90 -2.66 3.17
CA ARG A 152 -6.79 -2.29 4.59
C ARG A 152 -6.95 -0.77 4.82
N LYS A 153 -6.63 0.06 3.83
CA LYS A 153 -6.85 1.51 3.91
C LYS A 153 -8.32 1.89 3.68
N LEU A 154 -9.02 1.15 2.82
CA LEU A 154 -10.36 1.49 2.35
C LEU A 154 -11.49 0.84 3.17
N ILE A 155 -11.31 -0.41 3.60
CA ILE A 155 -12.33 -1.19 4.29
C ILE A 155 -11.88 -1.42 5.73
N LYS A 156 -12.76 -1.09 6.68
CA LYS A 156 -12.56 -1.32 8.11
C LYS A 156 -13.82 -1.97 8.70
N PRO A 157 -13.68 -3.00 9.55
CA PRO A 157 -12.43 -3.63 10.02
C PRO A 157 -11.71 -4.43 8.91
N GLU A 158 -10.51 -4.96 9.19
CA GLU A 158 -9.80 -5.80 8.22
C GLU A 158 -10.57 -7.11 7.98
N ILE A 159 -11.09 -7.26 6.76
CA ILE A 159 -11.81 -8.46 6.33
C ILE A 159 -10.88 -9.28 5.42
N GLY A 160 -10.78 -10.58 5.70
CA GLY A 160 -10.00 -11.51 4.88
C GLY A 160 -10.45 -11.52 3.42
N ARG A 161 -9.50 -11.56 2.48
CA ARG A 161 -9.78 -11.48 1.04
C ARG A 161 -10.72 -12.56 0.54
N GLU A 162 -10.61 -13.77 1.08
CA GLU A 162 -11.47 -14.88 0.67
C GLU A 162 -12.94 -14.59 1.00
N ARG A 163 -13.21 -13.95 2.15
CA ARG A 163 -14.56 -13.50 2.49
C ARG A 163 -15.05 -12.41 1.55
N VAL A 164 -14.24 -11.39 1.27
CA VAL A 164 -14.61 -10.30 0.34
C VAL A 164 -14.92 -10.85 -1.05
N LYS A 165 -14.18 -11.86 -1.53
CA LYS A 165 -14.40 -12.50 -2.84
C LYS A 165 -15.58 -13.47 -2.87
N ALA A 166 -15.99 -14.00 -1.72
CA ALA A 166 -17.09 -14.96 -1.60
C ALA A 166 -18.46 -14.29 -1.37
N VAL A 167 -18.51 -12.96 -1.26
CA VAL A 167 -19.78 -12.24 -1.07
C VAL A 167 -20.69 -12.40 -2.30
N ASN A 168 -21.95 -12.74 -2.04
CA ASN A 168 -22.99 -12.91 -3.07
C ASN A 168 -23.75 -11.61 -3.35
N SER A 169 -23.99 -10.79 -2.32
CA SER A 169 -24.64 -9.49 -2.40
C SER A 169 -24.19 -8.58 -1.27
N ILE A 170 -24.32 -7.27 -1.46
CA ILE A 170 -24.00 -6.23 -0.47
C ILE A 170 -25.12 -5.22 -0.40
N VAL A 171 -25.30 -4.61 0.77
CA VAL A 171 -26.08 -3.37 0.90
C VAL A 171 -25.12 -2.22 1.14
N SER A 172 -25.13 -1.25 0.23
CA SER A 172 -24.45 0.03 0.41
C SER A 172 -25.40 0.99 1.10
N ILE A 173 -25.00 1.54 2.25
CA ILE A 173 -25.80 2.51 3.01
C ILE A 173 -25.05 3.84 3.03
N VAL A 174 -25.72 4.91 2.65
CA VAL A 174 -25.21 6.29 2.72
C VAL A 174 -26.17 7.11 3.56
N SER A 175 -25.68 7.64 4.68
CA SER A 175 -26.49 8.46 5.60
C SER A 175 -26.00 9.91 5.58
N GLY A 176 -26.92 10.83 5.32
CA GLY A 176 -26.75 12.27 5.50
C GLY A 176 -27.54 12.78 6.71
N THR A 177 -27.61 14.10 6.87
CA THR A 177 -28.26 14.72 8.04
C THR A 177 -29.79 14.69 8.02
N ARG A 178 -30.40 14.50 6.85
CA ARG A 178 -31.86 14.52 6.66
C ARG A 178 -32.40 13.28 5.95
N ARG A 179 -31.53 12.54 5.30
CA ARG A 179 -31.89 11.43 4.42
C ARG A 179 -30.85 10.35 4.55
N ILE A 180 -31.29 9.12 4.39
CA ILE A 180 -30.45 7.95 4.27
C ILE A 180 -30.95 7.16 3.07
N ALA A 181 -30.01 6.68 2.28
CA ALA A 181 -30.28 5.90 1.09
C ALA A 181 -29.53 4.58 1.20
N TRP A 182 -30.11 3.53 0.64
CA TRP A 182 -29.45 2.24 0.52
C TRP A 182 -29.70 1.62 -0.84
N ALA A 183 -28.74 0.82 -1.28
CA ALA A 183 -28.86 0.01 -2.48
C ALA A 183 -28.37 -1.40 -2.19
N HIS A 184 -29.18 -2.40 -2.53
CA HIS A 184 -28.81 -3.81 -2.50
C HIS A 184 -28.33 -4.23 -3.88
N LEU A 185 -27.08 -4.69 -3.95
CA LEU A 185 -26.45 -5.12 -5.19
C LEU A 185 -26.02 -6.58 -5.06
N ASP A 186 -26.23 -7.35 -6.13
CA ASP A 186 -25.66 -8.68 -6.26
C ASP A 186 -24.22 -8.64 -6.80
N ARG A 187 -23.59 -9.82 -6.89
CA ARG A 187 -22.24 -9.98 -7.45
C ARG A 187 -22.16 -9.67 -8.95
N LYS A 188 -23.27 -9.71 -9.66
CA LYS A 188 -23.38 -9.35 -11.09
C LYS A 188 -23.60 -7.84 -11.28
N LEU A 189 -23.59 -7.06 -10.20
CA LEU A 189 -23.87 -5.63 -10.17
C LEU A 189 -25.32 -5.29 -10.56
N ALA A 190 -26.23 -6.25 -10.46
CA ALA A 190 -27.67 -6.01 -10.57
C ALA A 190 -28.17 -5.35 -9.28
N VAL A 191 -28.94 -4.27 -9.45
CA VAL A 191 -29.60 -3.58 -8.35
C VAL A 191 -30.87 -4.36 -8.02
N LEU A 192 -30.86 -5.03 -6.87
CA LEU A 192 -32.00 -5.80 -6.38
C LEU A 192 -33.03 -4.91 -5.69
N ASP A 193 -32.54 -3.90 -4.96
CA ASP A 193 -33.37 -2.88 -4.31
C ASP A 193 -32.59 -1.57 -4.24
N TRP A 194 -33.30 -0.45 -4.33
CA TRP A 194 -32.72 0.89 -4.18
C TRP A 194 -33.77 1.87 -3.69
N GLN A 195 -33.60 2.31 -2.44
CA GLN A 195 -34.55 3.18 -1.76
C GLN A 195 -33.85 4.28 -0.98
N GLN A 196 -34.64 5.25 -0.53
CA GLN A 196 -34.21 6.30 0.39
C GLN A 196 -35.36 6.67 1.31
N THR A 197 -35.02 7.11 2.51
CA THR A 197 -35.97 7.59 3.52
C THR A 197 -35.52 8.94 4.05
N GLU A 198 -36.47 9.84 4.27
CA GLU A 198 -36.23 11.11 4.93
C GLU A 198 -36.46 11.00 6.43
N TYR A 199 -35.53 11.52 7.23
CA TYR A 199 -35.63 11.60 8.68
C TYR A 199 -35.44 13.05 9.11
N CYS A 200 -36.51 13.66 9.60
CA CYS A 200 -36.50 15.07 10.00
C CYS A 200 -36.08 15.29 11.46
N GLN A 201 -35.98 14.24 12.30
CA GLN A 201 -35.88 14.38 13.75
C GLN A 201 -34.46 14.16 14.31
N LEU A 202 -33.65 13.29 13.70
CA LEU A 202 -32.34 12.86 14.24
C LEU A 202 -31.32 13.99 14.42
N MET A 203 -31.39 15.03 13.60
CA MET A 203 -30.40 16.13 13.58
C MET A 203 -31.00 17.49 13.96
N LYS A 204 -32.22 17.52 14.52
CA LYS A 204 -32.86 18.77 15.00
C LYS A 204 -32.45 19.05 16.45
N GLY A 205 -31.21 19.53 16.63
CA GLY A 205 -30.76 20.22 17.85
C GLY A 205 -30.50 19.38 19.10
N SER A 206 -31.26 18.32 19.36
CA SER A 206 -31.04 17.40 20.49
C SER A 206 -30.68 15.98 20.01
N TYR A 207 -29.55 15.48 20.48
CA TYR A 207 -29.08 14.12 20.18
C TYR A 207 -29.55 13.14 21.28
N LEU A 208 -30.80 12.71 21.21
CA LEU A 208 -31.35 11.70 22.13
C LEU A 208 -31.11 10.28 21.62
N SER A 209 -30.31 9.50 22.34
CA SER A 209 -29.97 8.11 21.97
C SER A 209 -31.19 7.20 21.79
N SER A 210 -32.27 7.41 22.55
CA SER A 210 -33.52 6.64 22.45
C SER A 210 -34.21 6.85 21.09
N VAL A 211 -34.23 8.09 20.60
CA VAL A 211 -34.79 8.44 19.28
C VAL A 211 -33.92 7.84 18.18
N TYR A 212 -32.59 7.91 18.30
CA TYR A 212 -31.68 7.27 17.36
C TYR A 212 -31.89 5.76 17.28
N LEU A 213 -32.07 5.09 18.41
CA LEU A 213 -32.30 3.65 18.45
C LEU A 213 -33.60 3.26 17.75
N GLU A 214 -34.69 3.99 18.01
CA GLU A 214 -36.00 3.70 17.41
C GLU A 214 -35.99 3.90 15.89
N GLU A 215 -35.42 5.00 15.41
CA GLU A 215 -35.31 5.31 13.99
C GLU A 215 -34.40 4.31 13.24
N VAL A 216 -33.25 3.96 13.83
CA VAL A 216 -32.34 2.95 13.24
C VAL A 216 -32.98 1.57 13.24
N ARG A 217 -33.77 1.22 14.26
CA ARG A 217 -34.51 -0.04 14.30
C ARG A 217 -35.55 -0.11 13.19
N GLN A 218 -36.31 0.95 12.97
CA GLN A 218 -37.29 1.02 11.88
C GLN A 218 -36.61 0.91 10.50
N LEU A 219 -35.49 1.62 10.30
CA LEU A 219 -34.69 1.51 9.08
C LEU A 219 -34.16 0.09 8.85
N HIS A 220 -33.65 -0.55 9.91
CA HIS A 220 -33.13 -1.91 9.82
C HIS A 220 -34.20 -2.90 9.37
N LEU A 221 -35.44 -2.74 9.86
CA LEU A 221 -36.58 -3.55 9.43
C LEU A 221 -36.87 -3.34 7.94
N GLN A 222 -36.87 -2.11 7.44
CA GLN A 222 -37.08 -1.81 6.01
C GLN A 222 -36.01 -2.43 5.11
N ILE A 223 -34.74 -2.35 5.52
CA ILE A 223 -33.62 -2.92 4.78
C ILE A 223 -33.69 -4.44 4.78
N LEU A 224 -34.03 -5.08 5.91
CA LEU A 224 -34.14 -6.54 6.02
C LEU A 224 -35.37 -7.13 5.33
N THR A 225 -36.48 -6.40 5.22
CA THR A 225 -37.68 -6.89 4.52
C THR A 225 -37.48 -7.06 3.02
N CYS A 226 -36.36 -6.57 2.47
CA CYS A 226 -35.98 -6.73 1.07
C CYS A 226 -35.02 -7.91 0.83
N TRP A 227 -34.73 -8.73 1.85
CA TRP A 227 -33.80 -9.89 1.79
C TRP A 227 -34.53 -11.24 1.82
#